data_AF-X6CT42-F1
#
_entry.id   AF-X6CT42-F1
#
_cell.length_a   1.000
_cell.length_b   1.000
_cell.length_c   1.000
_cell.angle_alpha   90.00
_cell.angle_beta   90.00
_cell.angle_gamma   90.00
#
_symmetry.space_group_name_H-M   'P 1'
#
loop_
_entity.id
_entity.type
_entity.pdbx_description
1 polymer ?
#
loop_
_entity_poly.entity_id
_entity_poly.type
_entity_poly.pdbx_seq_one_letter_code
_entity_poly.pdbx_strand_id
1 'polypeptide(L)'
;MDISTIKARGISVSLDLTVGHIADMTVDGDGRQLKPLHRAPWVDAGETLPKDLPQGTVRLSGDFLCAPFSRSDVEDAPLHGWPANSAWDITESSATDGGWRAVFRLRHKVMGASVDKIFTLIDGHPFLYQEHVFSGGQGAISVAHHPMTAMKGGGRLSFSPKRFAATPADPLEPDPARGRFMLAYPARSADLGHFPAAAGGTRDLADYRMDDRREDFVTLVEADHGGPGWTALARKAEGDLVLVLKNPAELPVTMLWLSNGGRDYAPWSGRHLGVLGIEDGRAAVGHAASIGDNWLKREGVATAFALGDSFSFRHVIGAMPLPGGEPPQEVVTTDGRMRLSAGGSTWDVPFDSDFLRIGQPAAA
;
A
#
# COMPACT_ATOMS: atom_id res chain seq x y z
N MET A 1 -12.47 -3.36 20.33
CA MET A 1 -11.33 -3.48 19.39
C MET A 1 -10.07 -3.40 20.23
N ASP A 2 -9.08 -4.24 19.97
CA ASP A 2 -7.79 -4.18 20.67
C ASP A 2 -6.85 -3.30 19.84
N ILE A 3 -6.57 -2.09 20.32
CA ILE A 3 -5.87 -1.04 19.57
C ILE A 3 -4.60 -0.63 20.32
N SER A 4 -3.47 -0.60 19.62
CA SER A 4 -2.23 -0.01 20.10
C SER A 4 -1.95 1.30 19.37
N THR A 5 -1.84 2.40 20.11
CA THR A 5 -1.52 3.72 19.54
C THR A 5 -0.12 4.16 19.95
N ILE A 6 0.68 4.57 18.96
CA ILE A 6 1.98 5.21 19.17
C ILE A 6 1.94 6.65 18.64
N LYS A 7 2.75 7.53 19.24
CA LYS A 7 2.75 8.97 18.91
C LYS A 7 4.17 9.52 18.90
N ALA A 8 4.39 10.49 18.03
CA ALA A 8 5.50 11.43 18.10
C ALA A 8 4.94 12.85 17.86
N ARG A 9 5.76 13.88 18.03
CA ARG A 9 5.31 15.26 17.79
C ARG A 9 4.79 15.41 16.34
N GLY A 10 3.51 15.73 16.19
CA GLY A 10 2.87 15.96 14.90
C GLY A 10 2.30 14.72 14.20
N ILE A 11 2.38 13.52 14.80
CA ILE A 11 1.90 12.28 14.18
C ILE A 11 1.41 11.25 15.21
N SER A 12 0.31 10.56 14.90
CA SER A 12 -0.23 9.46 15.70
C SER A 12 -0.65 8.30 14.78
N VAL A 13 -0.34 7.07 15.18
CA VAL A 13 -0.68 5.86 14.42
C VAL A 13 -1.28 4.82 15.37
N SER A 14 -2.41 4.25 14.98
CA SER A 14 -3.11 3.22 15.72
C SER A 14 -3.14 1.92 14.93
N LEU A 15 -2.62 0.83 15.51
CA LEU A 15 -2.65 -0.51 14.96
C LEU A 15 -3.80 -1.31 15.61
N ASP A 16 -4.62 -1.96 14.79
CA ASP A 16 -5.58 -2.96 15.22
C ASP A 16 -4.88 -4.30 15.48
N LEU A 17 -4.69 -4.64 16.74
CA LEU A 17 -3.98 -5.86 17.15
C LEU A 17 -4.74 -7.14 16.80
N THR A 18 -6.00 -7.07 16.39
CA THR A 18 -6.77 -8.27 16.02
C THR A 18 -6.47 -8.76 14.60
N VAL A 19 -5.99 -7.87 13.72
CA VAL A 19 -5.74 -8.17 12.29
C VAL A 19 -4.45 -7.55 11.75
N GLY A 20 -3.75 -6.71 12.51
CA GLY A 20 -2.51 -6.05 12.08
C GLY A 20 -2.71 -4.86 11.14
N HIS A 21 -3.92 -4.34 11.02
CA HIS A 21 -4.25 -3.21 10.16
C HIS A 21 -3.94 -1.89 10.85
N ILE A 22 -3.46 -0.88 10.12
CA ILE A 22 -3.47 0.49 10.60
C ILE A 22 -4.93 0.95 10.65
N ALA A 23 -5.47 1.11 11.86
CA ALA A 23 -6.86 1.49 12.10
C ALA A 23 -7.09 2.99 11.91
N ASP A 24 -6.09 3.80 12.25
CA ASP A 24 -6.10 5.27 12.12
C ASP A 24 -4.66 5.79 12.04
N MET A 25 -4.46 6.83 11.23
CA MET A 25 -3.22 7.59 11.18
C MET A 25 -3.60 9.07 11.05
N THR A 26 -3.02 9.91 11.89
CA THR A 26 -3.20 11.36 11.83
C THR A 26 -1.85 12.06 11.76
N VAL A 27 -1.75 13.06 10.89
CA VAL A 27 -0.57 13.93 10.77
C VAL A 27 -1.01 15.38 10.93
N ASP A 28 -0.32 16.15 11.76
CA ASP A 28 -0.59 17.58 11.92
C ASP A 28 0.04 18.37 10.76
N GLY A 29 -0.73 19.27 10.14
CA GLY A 29 -0.26 20.14 9.06
C GLY A 29 -1.18 21.33 8.85
N ASP A 30 -0.63 22.53 8.67
CA ASP A 30 -1.39 23.79 8.50
C ASP A 30 -2.49 24.02 9.56
N GLY A 31 -2.21 23.68 10.82
CA GLY A 31 -3.14 23.87 11.93
C GLY A 31 -4.33 22.90 11.95
N ARG A 32 -4.33 21.86 11.11
CA ARG A 32 -5.35 20.80 11.10
C ARG A 32 -4.72 19.41 11.16
N GLN A 33 -5.56 18.41 11.41
CA GLN A 33 -5.19 17.00 11.32
C GLN A 33 -5.55 16.42 9.95
N LEU A 34 -4.56 15.83 9.30
CA LEU A 34 -4.70 15.09 8.06
C LEU A 34 -4.96 13.62 8.38
N LYS A 35 -5.85 12.99 7.62
CA LYS A 35 -6.16 11.56 7.72
C LYS A 35 -5.86 10.89 6.37
N PRO A 36 -4.63 10.40 6.15
CA PRO A 36 -4.25 9.79 4.87
C PRO A 36 -5.02 8.52 4.55
N LEU A 37 -5.44 7.77 5.58
CA LEU A 37 -5.83 6.39 5.43
C LEU A 37 -7.36 6.19 5.43
N HIS A 38 -7.82 5.27 4.59
CA HIS A 38 -9.23 4.90 4.43
C HIS A 38 -9.68 3.92 5.52
N ARG A 39 -10.97 3.91 5.82
CA ARG A 39 -11.62 2.88 6.64
C ARG A 39 -12.95 2.51 6.01
N ALA A 40 -13.17 1.22 5.81
CA ALA A 40 -14.34 0.76 5.07
C ALA A 40 -15.64 1.04 5.85
N PRO A 41 -16.74 1.38 5.15
CA PRO A 41 -17.96 1.87 5.79
C PRO A 41 -18.67 0.83 6.67
N TRP A 42 -18.39 -0.47 6.48
CA TRP A 42 -18.97 -1.53 7.30
C TRP A 42 -18.31 -1.71 8.65
N VAL A 43 -17.05 -1.30 8.81
CA VAL A 43 -16.26 -1.64 9.99
C VAL A 43 -16.91 -1.09 11.27
N ASP A 44 -17.54 0.08 11.16
CA ASP A 44 -18.17 0.78 12.29
C ASP A 44 -19.71 0.79 12.19
N ALA A 45 -20.30 0.11 11.20
CA ALA A 45 -21.74 0.11 10.97
C ALA A 45 -22.53 -0.81 11.93
N GLY A 46 -21.85 -1.74 12.61
CA GLY A 46 -22.50 -2.73 13.48
C GLY A 46 -23.45 -3.68 12.76
N GLU A 47 -23.36 -3.74 11.42
CA GLU A 47 -24.20 -4.58 10.59
C GLU A 47 -23.73 -6.05 10.59
N THR A 48 -24.63 -6.95 10.22
CA THR A 48 -24.27 -8.37 10.03
C THR A 48 -23.64 -8.56 8.66
N LEU A 49 -22.39 -9.00 8.64
CA LEU A 49 -21.65 -9.30 7.41
C LEU A 49 -21.71 -10.80 7.07
N PRO A 50 -21.46 -11.18 5.80
CA PRO A 50 -21.30 -12.58 5.41
C PRO A 50 -20.26 -13.30 6.29
N LYS A 51 -20.59 -14.52 6.70
CA LYS A 51 -19.83 -15.28 7.72
C LYS A 51 -18.47 -15.78 7.24
N ASP A 52 -18.30 -15.87 5.93
CA ASP A 52 -17.13 -16.41 5.22
C ASP A 52 -16.11 -15.33 4.83
N LEU A 53 -16.37 -14.06 5.18
CA LEU A 53 -15.39 -13.00 4.93
C LEU A 53 -14.12 -13.21 5.76
N PRO A 54 -12.93 -13.01 5.16
CA PRO A 54 -11.68 -12.89 5.90
C PRO A 54 -11.79 -11.81 6.98
N GLN A 55 -11.18 -12.04 8.15
CA GLN A 55 -11.21 -11.08 9.25
C GLN A 55 -10.63 -9.72 8.86
N GLY A 56 -9.60 -9.71 8.00
CA GLY A 56 -9.06 -8.48 7.43
C GLY A 56 -10.10 -7.72 6.62
N THR A 57 -10.93 -8.40 5.82
CA THR A 57 -12.02 -7.75 5.08
C THR A 57 -13.10 -7.20 6.01
N VAL A 58 -13.46 -7.94 7.06
CA VAL A 58 -14.42 -7.46 8.09
C VAL A 58 -13.91 -6.16 8.75
N ARG A 59 -12.61 -6.02 8.89
CA ARG A 59 -11.93 -4.90 9.58
C ARG A 59 -11.10 -4.04 8.63
N LEU A 60 -11.52 -3.93 7.37
CA LEU A 60 -10.74 -3.32 6.30
C LEU A 60 -10.46 -1.83 6.60
N SER A 61 -9.18 -1.51 6.87
CA SER A 61 -8.75 -0.15 7.20
C SER A 61 -7.27 0.07 6.95
N GLY A 62 -6.95 1.31 6.62
CA GLY A 62 -5.62 1.88 6.45
C GLY A 62 -4.68 1.05 5.60
N ASP A 63 -3.60 0.59 6.21
CA ASP A 63 -2.58 -0.24 5.60
C ASP A 63 -2.50 -1.58 6.33
N PHE A 64 -2.19 -2.64 5.61
CA PHE A 64 -1.97 -3.96 6.16
C PHE A 64 -0.93 -4.73 5.34
N LEU A 65 -0.28 -5.68 5.99
CA LEU A 65 0.71 -6.52 5.33
C LEU A 65 0.00 -7.69 4.65
N CYS A 66 0.20 -7.86 3.35
CA CYS A 66 -0.16 -9.07 2.64
C CYS A 66 1.04 -10.03 2.65
N ALA A 67 0.91 -11.22 3.24
CA ALA A 67 1.88 -12.30 3.05
C ALA A 67 1.21 -13.68 3.21
N PRO A 68 0.94 -14.40 2.11
CA PRO A 68 1.26 -14.01 0.73
C PRO A 68 0.42 -12.85 0.22
N PHE A 69 0.88 -12.23 -0.87
CA PHE A 69 0.05 -11.28 -1.63
C PHE A 69 -1.08 -11.99 -2.38
N SER A 70 -2.31 -11.46 -2.27
CA SER A 70 -3.53 -12.00 -2.90
C SER A 70 -3.89 -13.40 -2.38
N ARG A 71 -4.02 -14.40 -3.24
CA ARG A 71 -4.43 -15.77 -2.88
C ARG A 71 -3.32 -16.53 -2.16
N SER A 72 -3.67 -17.21 -1.06
CA SER A 72 -2.80 -18.16 -0.35
C SER A 72 -3.07 -19.59 -0.85
N ASP A 73 -2.39 -20.00 -1.92
CA ASP A 73 -2.59 -21.29 -2.61
C ASP A 73 -1.35 -22.22 -2.54
N VAL A 74 -0.45 -21.96 -1.59
CA VAL A 74 0.69 -22.84 -1.24
C VAL A 74 0.53 -23.39 0.18
N GLU A 75 0.23 -22.50 1.14
CA GLU A 75 -0.26 -22.83 2.48
C GLU A 75 -1.64 -22.21 2.63
N ASP A 76 -2.62 -23.00 3.10
CA ASP A 76 -4.00 -22.54 3.24
C ASP A 76 -4.08 -21.44 4.30
N ALA A 77 -4.56 -20.28 3.87
CA ALA A 77 -4.76 -19.10 4.71
C ALA A 77 -5.81 -18.20 4.04
N PRO A 78 -6.43 -17.27 4.80
CA PRO A 78 -7.34 -16.29 4.21
C PRO A 78 -6.68 -15.44 3.11
N LEU A 79 -7.49 -14.71 2.34
CA LEU A 79 -7.00 -13.76 1.35
C LEU A 79 -6.03 -12.75 2.00
N HIS A 80 -4.88 -12.52 1.37
CA HIS A 80 -3.74 -11.74 1.88
C HIS A 80 -2.99 -12.35 3.08
N GLY A 81 -3.28 -13.61 3.41
CA GLY A 81 -2.56 -14.40 4.40
C GLY A 81 -2.82 -14.01 5.85
N TRP A 82 -2.15 -14.72 6.76
CA TRP A 82 -2.30 -14.51 8.20
C TRP A 82 -1.94 -13.11 8.70
N PRO A 83 -0.93 -12.39 8.17
CA PRO A 83 -0.58 -11.06 8.66
C PRO A 83 -1.70 -10.02 8.61
N ALA A 84 -2.64 -10.16 7.66
CA ALA A 84 -3.82 -9.30 7.50
C ALA A 84 -5.09 -9.86 8.19
N ASN A 85 -5.01 -11.05 8.79
CA ASN A 85 -6.20 -11.79 9.23
C ASN A 85 -6.05 -12.42 10.62
N SER A 86 -5.04 -12.02 11.39
CA SER A 86 -4.75 -12.62 12.69
C SER A 86 -4.18 -11.63 13.68
N ALA A 87 -4.23 -12.03 14.95
CA ALA A 87 -3.83 -11.18 16.04
C ALA A 87 -2.30 -11.01 16.14
N TRP A 88 -1.90 -9.85 16.65
CA TRP A 88 -0.53 -9.43 16.86
C TRP A 88 -0.31 -9.09 18.34
N ASP A 89 0.85 -9.45 18.87
CA ASP A 89 1.27 -9.11 20.22
C ASP A 89 2.26 -7.95 20.21
N ILE A 90 2.13 -7.02 21.15
CA ILE A 90 3.15 -5.99 21.37
C ILE A 90 4.32 -6.65 22.10
N THR A 91 5.47 -6.71 21.45
CA THR A 91 6.70 -7.27 22.05
C THR A 91 7.63 -6.20 22.59
N GLU A 92 7.59 -5.00 22.01
CA GLU A 92 8.34 -3.83 22.45
C GLU A 92 7.53 -2.57 22.10
N SER A 93 7.52 -1.58 22.98
CA SER A 93 6.96 -0.26 22.69
C SER A 93 7.56 0.75 23.66
N SER A 94 8.35 1.69 23.14
CA SER A 94 9.06 2.65 23.97
C SER A 94 9.32 3.96 23.22
N ALA A 95 9.46 5.03 24.00
CA ALA A 95 10.01 6.27 23.50
C ALA A 95 11.46 6.07 23.02
N THR A 96 11.86 6.82 22.01
CA THR A 96 13.25 6.99 21.59
C THR A 96 13.69 8.42 21.89
N ASP A 97 14.96 8.75 21.71
CA ASP A 97 15.48 10.12 21.93
C ASP A 97 14.76 11.20 21.10
N GLY A 98 14.10 10.82 20.01
CA GLY A 98 13.42 11.73 19.10
C GLY A 98 12.12 11.18 18.54
N GLY A 99 11.36 10.39 19.31
CA GLY A 99 10.06 9.87 18.86
C GLY A 99 9.63 8.60 19.57
N TRP A 100 9.10 7.64 18.82
CA TRP A 100 8.57 6.40 19.36
C TRP A 100 8.83 5.22 18.44
N ARG A 101 9.10 4.05 19.02
CA ARG A 101 9.23 2.80 18.28
C ARG A 101 8.43 1.69 18.94
N ALA A 102 7.76 0.87 18.14
CA ALA A 102 7.04 -0.31 18.60
C ALA A 102 7.26 -1.51 17.68
N VAL A 103 7.30 -2.71 18.26
CA VAL A 103 7.46 -3.99 17.57
C VAL A 103 6.28 -4.88 17.92
N PHE A 104 5.58 -5.31 16.87
CA PHE A 104 4.44 -6.21 16.94
C PHE A 104 4.83 -7.55 16.33
N ARG A 105 4.52 -8.65 17.02
CA ARG A 105 4.75 -10.00 16.52
C ARG A 105 3.44 -10.66 16.14
N LEU A 106 3.38 -11.20 14.93
CA LEU A 106 2.23 -11.98 14.48
C LEU A 106 2.14 -13.28 15.31
N ARG A 107 0.94 -13.61 15.80
CA ARG A 107 0.72 -14.87 16.55
C ARG A 107 0.81 -16.11 15.67
N HIS A 108 0.44 -15.98 14.40
CA HIS A 108 0.58 -17.02 13.40
C HIS A 108 1.98 -17.07 12.81
N LYS A 109 2.38 -18.25 12.34
CA LYS A 109 3.52 -18.42 11.44
C LYS A 109 3.05 -18.27 9.99
N VAL A 110 3.96 -17.85 9.11
CA VAL A 110 3.73 -17.79 7.67
C VAL A 110 4.73 -18.72 7.02
N MET A 111 4.30 -19.87 6.47
CA MET A 111 5.22 -20.87 5.91
C MET A 111 6.34 -21.27 6.91
N GLY A 112 6.00 -21.33 8.19
CA GLY A 112 6.93 -21.59 9.31
C GLY A 112 7.74 -20.38 9.82
N ALA A 113 7.71 -19.23 9.14
CA ALA A 113 8.44 -18.03 9.57
C ALA A 113 7.70 -17.26 10.68
N SER A 114 8.47 -16.68 11.60
CA SER A 114 7.99 -15.61 12.48
C SER A 114 7.91 -14.31 11.70
N VAL A 115 6.88 -13.49 11.96
CA VAL A 115 6.72 -12.19 11.31
C VAL A 115 6.64 -11.09 12.37
N ASP A 116 7.54 -10.13 12.27
CA ASP A 116 7.50 -8.90 13.07
C ASP A 116 7.16 -7.71 12.18
N LYS A 117 6.37 -6.80 12.74
CA LYS A 117 6.01 -5.49 12.19
C LYS A 117 6.58 -4.44 13.12
N ILE A 118 7.39 -3.53 12.59
CA ILE A 118 8.09 -2.50 13.34
C ILE A 118 7.62 -1.15 12.86
N PHE A 119 7.08 -0.34 13.77
CA PHE A 119 6.71 1.04 13.51
C PHE A 119 7.66 1.99 14.21
N THR A 120 8.17 2.96 13.45
CA THR A 120 8.97 4.06 13.97
C THR A 120 8.30 5.39 13.59
N LEU A 121 8.12 6.24 14.60
CA LEU A 121 7.71 7.63 14.44
C LEU A 121 8.87 8.52 14.90
N ILE A 122 9.16 9.56 14.12
CA ILE A 122 10.19 10.54 14.44
C ILE A 122 9.50 11.89 14.67
N ASP A 123 9.91 12.58 15.72
CA ASP A 123 9.39 13.87 16.13
C ASP A 123 9.47 14.91 15.01
N GLY A 124 8.32 15.45 14.60
CA GLY A 124 8.22 16.44 13.53
C GLY A 124 8.31 15.87 12.11
N HIS A 125 8.50 14.56 11.93
CA HIS A 125 8.37 13.92 10.62
C HIS A 125 6.90 13.61 10.34
N PRO A 126 6.38 13.95 9.14
CA PRO A 126 5.00 13.63 8.76
C PRO A 126 4.85 12.18 8.24
N PHE A 127 5.70 11.27 8.71
CA PHE A 127 5.86 9.92 8.15
C PHE A 127 5.80 8.83 9.22
N LEU A 128 5.08 7.77 8.90
CA LEU A 128 5.23 6.46 9.52
C LEU A 128 6.28 5.66 8.76
N TYR A 129 7.34 5.26 9.46
CA TYR A 129 8.36 4.36 8.95
C TYR A 129 8.04 2.93 9.36
N GLN A 130 7.85 2.04 8.39
CA GLN A 130 7.47 0.64 8.62
C GLN A 130 8.56 -0.31 8.13
N GLU A 131 8.88 -1.31 8.95
CA GLU A 131 9.72 -2.44 8.58
C GLU A 131 9.01 -3.74 8.94
N HIS A 132 9.08 -4.73 8.04
CA HIS A 132 8.63 -6.09 8.33
C HIS A 132 9.81 -7.03 8.26
N VAL A 133 9.92 -7.90 9.26
CA VAL A 133 11.00 -8.89 9.37
C VAL A 133 10.38 -10.28 9.40
N PHE A 134 10.84 -11.14 8.50
CA PHE A 134 10.50 -12.55 8.46
C PHE A 134 11.72 -13.34 8.93
N SER A 135 11.58 -14.19 9.93
CA SER A 135 12.69 -15.01 10.46
C SER A 135 12.30 -16.49 10.50
N GLY A 136 13.15 -17.35 9.93
CA GLY A 136 12.85 -18.76 9.71
C GLY A 136 11.95 -19.02 8.49
N GLY A 137 11.33 -20.20 8.49
CA GLY A 137 10.40 -20.64 7.44
C GLY A 137 11.08 -21.35 6.28
N GLN A 138 10.26 -21.82 5.33
CA GLN A 138 10.71 -22.58 4.17
C GLN A 138 9.98 -22.16 2.89
N GLY A 139 10.68 -22.26 1.77
CA GLY A 139 10.13 -21.91 0.46
C GLY A 139 10.30 -20.43 0.15
N ALA A 140 9.27 -19.81 -0.41
CA ALA A 140 9.30 -18.40 -0.79
C ALA A 140 7.93 -17.75 -0.56
N ILE A 141 7.93 -16.45 -0.31
CA ILE A 141 6.74 -15.68 0.03
C ILE A 141 6.65 -14.41 -0.80
N SER A 142 5.50 -14.15 -1.41
CA SER A 142 5.20 -12.85 -2.00
C SER A 142 4.65 -11.91 -0.94
N VAL A 143 4.99 -10.64 -1.03
CA VAL A 143 4.53 -9.65 -0.04
C VAL A 143 4.10 -8.35 -0.71
N ALA A 144 3.18 -7.65 -0.06
CA ALA A 144 2.92 -6.25 -0.36
C ALA A 144 2.42 -5.53 0.90
N HIS A 145 2.79 -4.26 1.02
CA HIS A 145 2.00 -3.31 1.81
C HIS A 145 0.71 -2.98 1.05
N HIS A 146 -0.30 -2.47 1.72
CA HIS A 146 -1.60 -2.18 1.12
C HIS A 146 -2.26 -0.92 1.72
N PRO A 147 -1.57 0.25 1.80
CA PRO A 147 -2.21 1.49 2.19
C PRO A 147 -3.38 1.82 1.26
N MET A 148 -4.53 2.02 1.86
CA MET A 148 -5.74 2.50 1.20
C MET A 148 -5.99 3.93 1.60
N THR A 149 -6.33 4.77 0.64
CA THR A 149 -6.76 6.16 0.88
C THR A 149 -8.10 6.43 0.23
N ALA A 150 -8.89 7.28 0.89
CA ALA A 150 -10.02 7.91 0.24
C ALA A 150 -9.51 8.97 -0.75
N MET A 151 -10.22 9.15 -1.86
CA MET A 151 -9.97 10.11 -2.93
C MET A 151 -11.27 10.88 -3.18
N LYS A 152 -11.85 11.49 -2.13
CA LYS A 152 -13.15 12.16 -2.25
C LYS A 152 -13.02 13.31 -3.25
N GLY A 153 -13.95 13.38 -4.20
CA GLY A 153 -13.89 14.38 -5.27
C GLY A 153 -12.77 14.16 -6.29
N GLY A 154 -12.08 13.02 -6.23
CA GLY A 154 -11.00 12.65 -7.14
C GLY A 154 -9.66 13.30 -6.79
N GLY A 155 -8.71 13.18 -7.72
CA GLY A 155 -7.36 13.72 -7.51
C GLY A 155 -6.40 13.34 -8.63
N ARG A 156 -5.16 13.78 -8.48
CA ARG A 156 -4.07 13.46 -9.40
C ARG A 156 -3.04 12.59 -8.70
N LEU A 157 -2.49 11.66 -9.46
CA LEU A 157 -1.38 10.84 -9.03
C LEU A 157 -0.10 11.25 -9.75
N SER A 158 1.02 11.00 -9.09
CA SER A 158 2.32 10.95 -9.72
C SER A 158 3.13 9.80 -9.13
N PHE A 159 4.12 9.36 -9.89
CA PHE A 159 4.91 8.19 -9.55
C PHE A 159 6.38 8.47 -9.87
N SER A 160 7.26 7.83 -9.12
CA SER A 160 8.62 7.52 -9.60
C SER A 160 8.57 6.85 -10.98
N PRO A 161 9.61 6.99 -11.82
CA PRO A 161 9.63 6.41 -13.15
C PRO A 161 9.20 4.94 -13.20
N LYS A 162 8.37 4.58 -14.19
CA LYS A 162 7.87 3.23 -14.42
C LYS A 162 8.29 2.72 -15.79
N ARG A 163 8.61 1.43 -15.89
CA ARG A 163 8.89 0.76 -17.17
C ARG A 163 7.62 0.66 -18.01
N PHE A 164 6.54 0.24 -17.36
CA PHE A 164 5.20 0.08 -17.94
C PHE A 164 4.18 -0.25 -16.84
N ALA A 165 2.90 -0.19 -17.20
CA ALA A 165 1.79 -0.76 -16.45
C ALA A 165 1.19 -1.96 -17.21
N ALA A 166 0.61 -2.91 -16.47
CA ALA A 166 -0.12 -4.05 -17.02
C ALA A 166 -1.27 -4.50 -16.11
N THR A 167 -2.38 -4.90 -16.71
CA THR A 167 -3.49 -5.57 -16.02
C THR A 167 -3.31 -7.10 -16.09
N PRO A 168 -3.84 -7.86 -15.11
CA PRO A 168 -3.89 -9.32 -15.17
C PRO A 168 -4.80 -9.81 -16.31
N ALA A 169 -4.87 -11.14 -16.48
CA ALA A 169 -5.71 -11.77 -17.50
C ALA A 169 -7.19 -11.38 -17.35
N ASP A 170 -7.69 -11.38 -16.11
CA ASP A 170 -9.08 -11.13 -15.79
C ASP A 170 -9.21 -9.93 -14.83
N PRO A 171 -10.29 -9.13 -14.95
CA PRO A 171 -10.61 -8.09 -13.98
C PRO A 171 -10.96 -8.71 -12.61
N LEU A 172 -10.93 -7.89 -11.55
CA LEU A 172 -11.26 -8.35 -10.20
C LEU A 172 -12.72 -8.81 -10.04
N GLU A 173 -13.64 -8.26 -10.82
CA GLU A 173 -15.03 -8.70 -10.91
C GLU A 173 -15.43 -8.82 -12.38
N PRO A 174 -15.31 -10.02 -12.99
CA PRO A 174 -15.63 -10.24 -14.39
C PRO A 174 -17.13 -10.42 -14.66
N ASP A 175 -17.96 -10.70 -13.64
CA ASP A 175 -19.39 -10.90 -13.83
C ASP A 175 -20.11 -9.54 -13.93
N PRO A 176 -20.67 -9.17 -15.11
CA PRO A 176 -21.33 -7.90 -15.31
C PRO A 176 -22.63 -7.76 -14.49
N ALA A 177 -23.19 -8.85 -13.97
CA ALA A 177 -24.34 -8.81 -13.06
C ALA A 177 -23.92 -8.46 -11.61
N ARG A 178 -22.63 -8.55 -11.30
CA ARG A 178 -22.09 -8.34 -9.94
C ARG A 178 -21.23 -7.09 -9.82
N GLY A 179 -20.74 -6.56 -10.93
CA GLY A 179 -19.90 -5.38 -10.91
C GLY A 179 -19.52 -4.82 -12.27
N ARG A 180 -18.48 -3.98 -12.24
CA ARG A 180 -17.97 -3.24 -13.40
C ARG A 180 -16.51 -2.83 -13.20
N PHE A 181 -15.79 -2.76 -14.30
CA PHE A 181 -14.40 -2.33 -14.41
C PHE A 181 -14.25 -1.44 -15.65
N MET A 182 -13.15 -0.70 -15.77
CA MET A 182 -12.97 0.30 -16.82
C MET A 182 -11.68 0.13 -17.63
N LEU A 183 -10.67 -0.55 -17.09
CA LEU A 183 -9.44 -0.88 -17.83
C LEU A 183 -9.67 -2.09 -18.74
N ALA A 184 -8.89 -2.23 -19.80
CA ALA A 184 -8.88 -3.47 -20.57
C ALA A 184 -8.11 -4.58 -19.83
N TYR A 185 -8.55 -5.83 -19.95
CA TYR A 185 -7.94 -7.01 -19.35
C TYR A 185 -7.82 -8.13 -20.40
N PRO A 186 -6.62 -8.73 -20.59
CA PRO A 186 -5.32 -8.17 -20.22
C PRO A 186 -4.97 -6.95 -21.10
N ALA A 187 -4.16 -6.05 -20.55
CA ALA A 187 -3.62 -4.90 -21.24
C ALA A 187 -2.24 -4.52 -20.70
N ARG A 188 -1.47 -3.80 -21.53
CA ARG A 188 -0.15 -3.28 -21.17
C ARG A 188 0.11 -1.96 -21.89
N SER A 189 0.77 -1.02 -21.20
CA SER A 189 1.25 0.22 -21.80
C SER A 189 2.50 0.74 -21.08
N ALA A 190 3.47 1.24 -21.84
CA ALA A 190 4.60 2.00 -21.30
C ALA A 190 4.21 3.46 -20.98
N ASP A 191 3.16 3.98 -21.62
CA ASP A 191 2.60 5.29 -21.37
C ASP A 191 1.42 5.17 -20.39
N LEU A 192 1.64 5.63 -19.15
CA LEU A 192 0.62 5.62 -18.09
C LEU A 192 -0.54 6.59 -18.36
N GLY A 193 -0.32 7.64 -19.17
CA GLY A 193 -1.34 8.59 -19.58
C GLY A 193 -2.30 8.03 -20.64
N HIS A 194 -1.91 6.95 -21.30
CA HIS A 194 -2.67 6.33 -22.38
C HIS A 194 -2.84 4.82 -22.16
N PHE A 195 -3.36 4.42 -21.00
CA PHE A 195 -3.61 3.01 -20.69
C PHE A 195 -4.89 2.48 -21.37
N PRO A 196 -4.89 1.27 -21.97
CA PRO A 196 -6.07 0.75 -22.69
C PRO A 196 -7.32 0.61 -21.82
N ALA A 197 -8.46 1.07 -22.34
CA ALA A 197 -9.76 1.01 -21.67
C ALA A 197 -10.66 -0.13 -22.20
N ALA A 198 -11.52 -0.69 -21.36
CA ALA A 198 -12.43 -1.79 -21.71
C ALA A 198 -13.40 -1.43 -22.86
N ALA A 199 -13.88 -0.18 -22.88
CA ALA A 199 -14.79 0.33 -23.90
C ALA A 199 -14.09 0.82 -25.18
N GLY A 200 -12.78 0.57 -25.32
CA GLY A 200 -11.93 1.16 -26.35
C GLY A 200 -11.39 2.54 -25.97
N GLY A 201 -10.36 2.98 -26.70
CA GLY A 201 -9.61 4.20 -26.35
C GLY A 201 -8.66 3.99 -25.17
N THR A 202 -8.32 5.08 -24.48
CA THR A 202 -7.31 5.09 -23.41
C THR A 202 -7.76 5.89 -22.19
N ARG A 203 -7.10 5.65 -21.05
CA ARG A 203 -7.31 6.32 -19.76
C ARG A 203 -5.96 6.74 -19.20
N ASP A 204 -5.92 7.92 -18.58
CA ASP A 204 -4.77 8.39 -17.80
C ASP A 204 -4.81 7.74 -16.41
N LEU A 205 -3.84 6.88 -16.09
CA LEU A 205 -3.71 6.27 -14.76
C LEU A 205 -3.34 7.29 -13.68
N ALA A 206 -2.88 8.48 -14.06
CA ALA A 206 -2.63 9.60 -13.16
C ALA A 206 -3.87 10.45 -12.85
N ASP A 207 -5.01 10.23 -13.52
CA ASP A 207 -6.28 10.91 -13.27
C ASP A 207 -7.22 10.00 -12.46
N TYR A 208 -7.40 10.29 -11.16
CA TYR A 208 -8.42 9.61 -10.37
C TYR A 208 -9.73 10.40 -10.43
N ARG A 209 -10.70 9.86 -11.19
CA ARG A 209 -12.01 10.47 -11.37
C ARG A 209 -13.03 9.84 -10.43
N MET A 210 -13.69 10.65 -9.61
CA MET A 210 -14.71 10.15 -8.67
C MET A 210 -15.93 9.55 -9.39
N ASP A 211 -16.24 10.03 -10.60
CA ASP A 211 -17.39 9.57 -11.39
C ASP A 211 -17.17 8.20 -12.04
N ASP A 212 -15.92 7.72 -12.09
CA ASP A 212 -15.54 6.43 -12.66
C ASP A 212 -15.88 5.31 -11.66
N ARG A 213 -17.15 4.92 -11.60
CA ARG A 213 -17.58 3.78 -10.76
C ARG A 213 -16.99 2.48 -11.30
N ARG A 214 -16.04 1.88 -10.58
CA ARG A 214 -15.24 0.76 -11.07
C ARG A 214 -14.64 -0.08 -9.96
N GLU A 215 -14.19 -1.26 -10.34
CA GLU A 215 -13.32 -2.15 -9.59
C GLU A 215 -12.19 -2.61 -10.51
N ASP A 216 -11.05 -1.91 -10.46
CA ASP A 216 -9.92 -2.16 -11.35
C ASP A 216 -8.64 -2.51 -10.58
N PHE A 217 -7.73 -3.21 -11.26
CA PHE A 217 -6.42 -3.57 -10.73
C PHE A 217 -5.35 -3.47 -11.82
N VAL A 218 -4.27 -2.74 -11.55
CA VAL A 218 -3.16 -2.58 -12.50
C VAL A 218 -1.82 -2.64 -11.77
N THR A 219 -0.85 -3.36 -12.33
CA THR A 219 0.52 -3.45 -11.83
C THR A 219 1.43 -2.49 -12.58
N LEU A 220 2.15 -1.64 -11.87
CA LEU A 220 3.16 -0.72 -12.39
C LEU A 220 4.53 -1.27 -12.01
N VAL A 221 5.40 -1.45 -13.01
CA VAL A 221 6.75 -1.98 -12.82
C VAL A 221 7.74 -0.83 -12.68
N GLU A 222 8.52 -0.83 -11.61
CA GLU A 222 9.52 0.21 -11.34
C GLU A 222 10.56 0.30 -12.47
N ALA A 223 10.94 1.53 -12.83
CA ALA A 223 12.13 1.79 -13.61
C ALA A 223 13.26 2.25 -12.68
N ASP A 224 14.48 1.81 -12.99
CA ASP A 224 15.65 2.27 -12.26
C ASP A 224 15.87 3.77 -12.54
N HIS A 225 16.07 4.52 -11.47
CA HIS A 225 16.36 5.94 -11.46
C HIS A 225 17.28 6.33 -10.29
N GLY A 226 17.91 5.35 -9.62
CA GLY A 226 18.83 5.56 -8.50
C GLY A 226 18.21 6.07 -7.19
N GLY A 227 16.88 6.23 -7.13
CA GLY A 227 16.14 6.74 -5.97
C GLY A 227 15.11 5.77 -5.39
N PRO A 228 14.35 6.19 -4.36
CA PRO A 228 13.24 5.40 -3.84
C PRO A 228 12.12 5.28 -4.87
N GLY A 229 11.42 4.14 -4.86
CA GLY A 229 10.12 4.04 -5.51
C GLY A 229 9.12 4.84 -4.69
N TRP A 230 8.33 5.69 -5.32
CA TRP A 230 7.30 6.49 -4.68
C TRP A 230 6.03 6.62 -5.52
N THR A 231 4.92 6.81 -4.82
CA THR A 231 3.58 7.12 -5.34
C THR A 231 2.99 8.28 -4.53
N ALA A 232 2.61 9.36 -5.20
CA ALA A 232 2.11 10.59 -4.58
C ALA A 232 0.69 10.92 -5.08
N LEU A 233 -0.22 11.22 -4.16
CA LEU A 233 -1.64 11.44 -4.43
C LEU A 233 -2.04 12.84 -3.95
N ALA A 234 -2.32 13.74 -4.88
CA ALA A 234 -2.94 15.02 -4.58
C ALA A 234 -4.47 14.84 -4.50
N ARG A 235 -4.99 14.86 -3.27
CA ARG A 235 -6.40 14.56 -2.99
C ARG A 235 -7.23 15.85 -2.98
N LYS A 236 -8.22 15.94 -3.86
CA LYS A 236 -8.91 17.20 -4.13
C LYS A 236 -9.78 17.68 -2.96
N ALA A 237 -10.63 16.82 -2.40
CA ALA A 237 -11.52 17.24 -1.31
C ALA A 237 -10.80 17.29 0.04
N GLU A 238 -9.81 16.42 0.25
CA GLU A 238 -9.02 16.35 1.47
C GLU A 238 -7.99 17.48 1.56
N GLY A 239 -7.60 18.07 0.42
CA GLY A 239 -6.70 19.23 0.34
C GLY A 239 -5.29 18.93 0.82
N ASP A 240 -4.83 17.69 0.61
CA ASP A 240 -3.53 17.20 1.07
C ASP A 240 -2.86 16.29 0.04
N LEU A 241 -1.60 15.99 0.31
CA LEU A 241 -0.78 15.01 -0.39
C LEU A 241 -0.66 13.77 0.48
N VAL A 242 -1.00 12.60 -0.06
CA VAL A 242 -0.55 11.32 0.50
C VAL A 242 0.66 10.86 -0.28
N LEU A 243 1.72 10.45 0.40
CA LEU A 243 2.95 9.99 -0.22
C LEU A 243 3.38 8.66 0.40
N VAL A 244 3.62 7.67 -0.46
CA VAL A 244 4.17 6.38 -0.05
C VAL A 244 5.50 6.13 -0.75
N LEU A 245 6.46 5.55 -0.03
CA LEU A 245 7.80 5.29 -0.54
C LEU A 245 8.29 3.90 -0.16
N LYS A 246 9.12 3.32 -1.02
CA LYS A 246 9.76 2.01 -0.84
C LYS A 246 11.17 1.99 -1.43
N ASN A 247 11.90 0.93 -1.12
CA ASN A 247 13.08 0.55 -1.90
C ASN A 247 12.64 -0.32 -3.10
N PRO A 248 12.85 0.10 -4.35
CA PRO A 248 12.42 -0.67 -5.52
C PRO A 248 13.20 -1.99 -5.68
N ALA A 249 14.39 -2.12 -5.06
CA ALA A 249 15.10 -3.39 -5.00
C ALA A 249 14.42 -4.40 -4.06
N GLU A 250 13.76 -3.94 -3.00
CA GLU A 250 12.98 -4.77 -2.08
C GLU A 250 11.58 -5.06 -2.65
N LEU A 251 10.88 -4.01 -3.10
CA LEU A 251 9.49 -4.02 -3.56
C LEU A 251 9.40 -3.45 -5.00
N PRO A 252 9.66 -4.26 -6.03
CA PRO A 252 9.87 -3.78 -7.41
C PRO A 252 8.61 -3.45 -8.21
N VAL A 253 7.42 -3.59 -7.62
CA VAL A 253 6.15 -3.22 -8.27
C VAL A 253 5.28 -2.38 -7.34
N THR A 254 4.47 -1.50 -7.92
CA THR A 254 3.32 -0.88 -7.27
C THR A 254 2.08 -1.42 -7.95
N MET A 255 1.14 -1.99 -7.22
CA MET A 255 -0.16 -2.35 -7.77
C MET A 255 -1.20 -1.33 -7.29
N LEU A 256 -2.08 -0.91 -8.18
CA LEU A 256 -3.16 0.02 -7.85
C LEU A 256 -4.48 -0.74 -7.84
N TRP A 257 -5.14 -0.73 -6.68
CA TRP A 257 -6.49 -1.24 -6.51
C TRP A 257 -7.48 -0.08 -6.48
N LEU A 258 -8.28 0.04 -7.54
CA LEU A 258 -9.21 1.14 -7.73
C LEU A 258 -10.62 0.66 -7.40
N SER A 259 -11.08 0.93 -6.18
CA SER A 259 -12.39 0.50 -5.70
C SER A 259 -13.31 1.70 -5.49
N ASN A 260 -14.25 1.85 -6.41
CA ASN A 260 -15.18 2.97 -6.44
C ASN A 260 -16.61 2.49 -6.71
N GLY A 261 -17.17 1.74 -5.78
CA GLY A 261 -18.54 1.23 -5.84
C GLY A 261 -18.79 0.33 -7.05
N GLY A 262 -17.74 -0.34 -7.53
CA GLY A 262 -17.78 -1.23 -8.69
C GLY A 262 -18.27 -2.64 -8.41
N ARG A 263 -18.31 -3.07 -7.13
CA ARG A 263 -18.88 -4.35 -6.69
C ARG A 263 -20.23 -4.14 -6.01
N ASP A 264 -21.27 -4.84 -6.46
CA ASP A 264 -22.66 -4.63 -6.01
C ASP A 264 -23.10 -5.58 -4.89
N TYR A 265 -22.27 -6.55 -4.51
CA TYR A 265 -22.56 -7.53 -3.45
C TYR A 265 -21.85 -7.19 -2.14
N ALA A 266 -22.35 -7.73 -1.04
CA ALA A 266 -21.79 -7.50 0.29
C ALA A 266 -20.33 -8.01 0.39
N PRO A 267 -19.46 -7.35 1.19
CA PRO A 267 -19.73 -6.14 1.96
C PRO A 267 -19.68 -4.85 1.12
N TRP A 268 -19.15 -4.90 -0.10
CA TRP A 268 -18.96 -3.71 -0.94
C TRP A 268 -20.26 -3.00 -1.26
N SER A 269 -21.29 -3.72 -1.69
CA SER A 269 -22.67 -3.24 -1.93
C SER A 269 -22.75 -1.86 -2.60
N GLY A 270 -21.84 -1.56 -3.53
CA GLY A 270 -21.72 -0.27 -4.20
C GLY A 270 -21.35 0.92 -3.32
N ARG A 271 -20.99 0.72 -2.04
CA ARG A 271 -20.74 1.77 -1.02
C ARG A 271 -19.28 1.96 -0.61
N HIS A 272 -18.37 1.10 -1.06
CA HIS A 272 -16.93 1.35 -0.95
C HIS A 272 -16.51 2.32 -2.06
N LEU A 273 -16.56 3.62 -1.78
CA LEU A 273 -16.52 4.69 -2.78
C LEU A 273 -15.23 5.50 -2.70
N GLY A 274 -14.65 5.78 -3.87
CA GLY A 274 -13.50 6.67 -4.01
C GLY A 274 -12.26 6.15 -3.28
N VAL A 275 -11.98 4.85 -3.32
CA VAL A 275 -10.83 4.27 -2.59
C VAL A 275 -9.77 3.82 -3.57
N LEU A 276 -8.54 4.22 -3.29
CA LEU A 276 -7.36 3.75 -3.97
C LEU A 276 -6.47 2.99 -2.97
N GLY A 277 -6.23 1.70 -3.25
CA GLY A 277 -5.15 0.93 -2.65
C GLY A 277 -3.86 1.13 -3.44
N ILE A 278 -2.77 1.39 -2.73
CA ILE A 278 -1.41 1.46 -3.29
C ILE A 278 -0.65 0.29 -2.72
N GLU A 279 -0.44 -0.73 -3.52
CA GLU A 279 0.10 -2.01 -3.06
C GLU A 279 1.54 -2.14 -3.52
N ASP A 280 2.46 -1.62 -2.69
CA ASP A 280 3.88 -1.72 -2.95
C ASP A 280 4.39 -3.10 -2.56
N GLY A 281 4.89 -3.85 -3.54
CA GLY A 281 5.06 -5.29 -3.39
C GLY A 281 6.24 -5.90 -4.13
N ARG A 282 6.55 -7.11 -3.70
CA ARG A 282 7.33 -8.11 -4.42
C ARG A 282 6.42 -9.30 -4.65
N ALA A 283 5.62 -9.20 -5.70
CA ALA A 283 4.53 -10.14 -5.96
C ALA A 283 4.12 -10.18 -7.44
N ALA A 284 3.57 -11.31 -7.85
CA ALA A 284 2.55 -11.39 -8.88
C ALA A 284 1.19 -11.66 -8.21
N VAL A 285 0.07 -11.59 -8.93
CA VAL A 285 -1.25 -11.89 -8.36
C VAL A 285 -1.34 -13.39 -8.02
N GLY A 286 -1.30 -13.72 -6.71
CA GLY A 286 -1.38 -15.08 -6.15
C GLY A 286 -0.03 -15.63 -5.69
N HIS A 287 -0.03 -16.44 -4.61
CA HIS A 287 1.18 -16.99 -3.99
C HIS A 287 1.91 -17.97 -4.91
N ALA A 288 1.23 -19.01 -5.39
CA ALA A 288 1.80 -20.01 -6.29
C ALA A 288 2.33 -19.37 -7.59
N ALA A 289 1.58 -18.43 -8.15
CA ALA A 289 1.98 -17.67 -9.34
C ALA A 289 3.24 -16.82 -9.06
N SER A 290 3.33 -16.22 -7.87
CA SER A 290 4.49 -15.43 -7.46
C SER A 290 5.76 -16.26 -7.30
N ILE A 291 5.65 -17.48 -6.77
CA ILE A 291 6.82 -18.36 -6.58
C ILE A 291 7.18 -19.15 -7.84
N GLY A 292 6.21 -19.44 -8.72
CA GLY A 292 6.40 -20.14 -10.00
C GLY A 292 6.93 -19.25 -11.13
N ASP A 293 6.80 -19.70 -12.39
CA ASP A 293 7.00 -18.83 -13.54
C ASP A 293 5.83 -17.86 -13.68
N ASN A 294 6.12 -16.61 -14.05
CA ASN A 294 5.13 -15.58 -14.31
C ASN A 294 5.69 -14.51 -15.25
N TRP A 295 4.81 -13.68 -15.77
CA TRP A 295 5.20 -12.66 -16.75
C TRP A 295 6.16 -11.60 -16.18
N LEU A 296 6.09 -11.29 -14.87
CA LEU A 296 7.00 -10.34 -14.21
C LEU A 296 8.42 -10.90 -14.11
N LYS A 297 8.58 -12.18 -13.74
CA LYS A 297 9.89 -12.84 -13.71
C LYS A 297 10.55 -12.88 -15.09
N ARG A 298 9.76 -13.12 -16.14
CA ARG A 298 10.23 -13.05 -17.53
C ARG A 298 10.69 -11.64 -17.95
N GLU A 299 10.24 -10.62 -17.23
CA GLU A 299 10.66 -9.22 -17.37
C GLU A 299 11.83 -8.83 -16.44
N GLY A 300 12.42 -9.80 -15.73
CA GLY A 300 13.51 -9.60 -14.78
C GLY A 300 13.07 -9.02 -13.43
N VAL A 301 11.76 -9.08 -13.11
CA VAL A 301 11.21 -8.53 -11.86
C VAL A 301 11.08 -9.63 -10.80
N ALA A 302 11.63 -9.38 -9.61
CA ALA A 302 11.47 -10.29 -8.48
C ALA A 302 10.02 -10.30 -7.95
N THR A 303 9.46 -11.48 -7.68
CA THR A 303 8.06 -11.63 -7.25
C THR A 303 7.89 -12.41 -5.95
N ALA A 304 8.98 -12.82 -5.30
CA ALA A 304 8.93 -13.41 -3.96
C ALA A 304 10.27 -13.22 -3.24
N PHE A 305 10.24 -13.24 -1.92
CA PHE A 305 11.42 -13.42 -1.06
C PHE A 305 11.62 -14.90 -0.76
N ALA A 306 12.88 -15.35 -0.71
CA ALA A 306 13.19 -16.66 -0.17
C ALA A 306 13.04 -16.62 1.36
N LEU A 307 12.42 -17.65 1.93
CA LEU A 307 12.37 -17.87 3.37
C LEU A 307 13.60 -18.67 3.80
N GLY A 308 14.06 -18.48 5.04
CA GLY A 308 15.34 -18.99 5.51
C GLY A 308 15.72 -18.34 6.82
N ASP A 309 16.95 -17.85 6.97
CA ASP A 309 17.43 -17.26 8.22
C ASP A 309 16.59 -16.03 8.61
N SER A 310 16.66 -14.95 7.83
CA SER A 310 15.78 -13.78 8.03
C SER A 310 15.82 -12.80 6.87
N PHE A 311 14.71 -12.24 6.40
CA PHE A 311 14.76 -11.08 5.49
C PHE A 311 13.89 -9.93 6.01
N SER A 312 14.12 -8.71 5.51
CA SER A 312 13.27 -7.56 5.83
C SER A 312 13.03 -6.64 4.63
N PHE A 313 11.93 -5.90 4.70
CA PHE A 313 11.61 -4.86 3.71
C PHE A 313 10.92 -3.67 4.38
N ARG A 314 11.10 -2.49 3.77
CA ARG A 314 10.70 -1.21 4.36
C ARG A 314 9.75 -0.43 3.47
N HIS A 315 8.87 0.31 4.12
CA HIS A 315 7.86 1.15 3.48
C HIS A 315 7.58 2.36 4.34
N VAL A 316 7.32 3.51 3.70
CA VAL A 316 7.01 4.77 4.38
C VAL A 316 5.67 5.27 3.90
N ILE A 317 4.83 5.73 4.81
CA ILE A 317 3.55 6.40 4.51
C ILE A 317 3.57 7.77 5.18
N GLY A 318 3.20 8.81 4.45
CA GLY A 318 3.04 10.15 5.03
C GLY A 318 1.91 10.94 4.41
N ALA A 319 1.57 12.04 5.09
CA ALA A 319 0.65 13.05 4.56
C ALA A 319 1.13 14.45 4.90
N MET A 320 0.87 15.39 4.00
CA MET A 320 1.20 16.80 4.20
C MET A 320 0.16 17.70 3.52
N PRO A 321 -0.03 18.94 3.98
CA PRO A 321 -0.86 19.90 3.28
C PRO A 321 -0.35 20.12 1.85
N LEU A 322 -1.25 20.30 0.89
CA LEU A 322 -0.88 20.54 -0.50
C LEU A 322 -1.60 21.78 -1.05
N PRO A 323 -1.08 22.99 -0.79
CA PRO A 323 -1.60 24.20 -1.41
C PRO A 323 -1.27 24.17 -2.91
N GLY A 324 -2.29 24.23 -3.76
CA GLY A 324 -2.14 24.25 -5.23
C GLY A 324 -2.55 22.95 -5.94
N GLY A 325 -2.67 21.83 -5.22
CA GLY A 325 -3.35 20.61 -5.71
C GLY A 325 -2.61 19.80 -6.78
N GLU A 326 -1.39 20.16 -7.16
CA GLU A 326 -0.56 19.35 -8.06
C GLU A 326 0.37 18.42 -7.25
N PRO A 327 0.40 17.11 -7.54
CA PRO A 327 1.33 16.21 -6.88
C PRO A 327 2.77 16.43 -7.38
N PRO A 328 3.79 16.10 -6.57
CA PRO A 328 5.18 16.27 -6.95
C PRO A 328 5.54 15.44 -8.18
N GLN A 329 6.32 16.00 -9.08
CA GLN A 329 6.86 15.32 -10.27
C GLN A 329 8.23 14.71 -9.99
N GLU A 330 8.90 15.19 -8.93
CA GLU A 330 10.19 14.70 -8.48
C GLU A 330 10.23 14.63 -6.95
N VAL A 331 10.87 13.57 -6.44
CA VAL A 331 11.13 13.34 -5.02
C VAL A 331 12.60 12.97 -4.87
N VAL A 332 13.33 13.74 -4.07
CA VAL A 332 14.75 13.49 -3.77
C VAL A 332 14.95 13.42 -2.28
N THR A 333 15.60 12.36 -1.80
CA THR A 333 15.90 12.15 -0.37
C THR A 333 17.40 12.26 -0.15
N THR A 334 17.84 13.22 0.68
CA THR A 334 19.26 13.42 1.02
C THR A 334 19.38 14.12 2.37
N ASP A 335 20.43 13.80 3.12
CA ASP A 335 20.84 14.52 4.33
C ASP A 335 19.72 14.74 5.36
N GLY A 336 18.91 13.71 5.63
CA GLY A 336 17.83 13.79 6.62
C GLY A 336 16.63 14.65 6.18
N ARG A 337 16.49 14.91 4.87
CA ARG A 337 15.37 15.66 4.31
C ARG A 337 14.88 15.00 3.02
N MET A 338 13.64 15.32 2.68
CA MET A 338 13.06 15.00 1.38
C MET A 338 12.61 16.28 0.69
N ARG A 339 13.09 16.49 -0.52
CA ARG A 339 12.70 17.57 -1.41
C ARG A 339 11.64 17.08 -2.39
N LEU A 340 10.57 17.85 -2.51
CA LEU A 340 9.46 17.63 -3.42
C LEU A 340 9.41 18.78 -4.43
N SER A 341 9.23 18.47 -5.71
CA SER A 341 9.16 19.47 -6.78
C SER A 341 7.86 19.33 -7.58
N ALA A 342 7.10 20.42 -7.76
CA ALA A 342 5.89 20.46 -8.58
C ALA A 342 5.76 21.82 -9.27
N GLY A 343 5.51 21.84 -10.59
CA GLY A 343 5.16 23.07 -11.31
C GLY A 343 6.16 24.23 -11.16
N GLY A 344 7.46 23.92 -11.01
CA GLY A 344 8.52 24.90 -10.76
C GLY A 344 8.69 25.35 -9.29
N SER A 345 7.81 24.91 -8.40
CA SER A 345 7.96 25.08 -6.95
C SER A 345 8.71 23.89 -6.34
N THR A 346 9.48 24.15 -5.28
CA THR A 346 10.14 23.11 -4.48
C THR A 346 9.91 23.37 -3.00
N TRP A 347 9.76 22.30 -2.22
CA TRP A 347 9.68 22.38 -0.76
C TRP A 347 10.35 21.17 -0.11
N ASP A 348 10.88 21.39 1.08
CA ASP A 348 11.57 20.35 1.84
C ASP A 348 10.74 19.95 3.06
N VAL A 349 10.71 18.65 3.34
CA VAL A 349 10.11 18.09 4.56
C VAL A 349 11.13 17.26 5.34
N PRO A 350 11.04 17.19 6.68
CA PRO A 350 11.86 16.29 7.48
C PRO A 350 11.64 14.84 7.07
N PHE A 351 12.72 14.09 6.85
CA PHE A 351 12.65 12.70 6.41
C PHE A 351 13.93 11.92 6.74
N ASP A 352 13.82 10.72 7.30
CA ASP A 352 14.98 9.83 7.46
C ASP A 352 15.39 9.25 6.09
N SER A 353 16.39 9.88 5.46
CA SER A 353 16.88 9.51 4.12
C SER A 353 17.53 8.12 4.07
N ASP A 354 17.98 7.59 5.20
CA ASP A 354 18.69 6.31 5.26
C ASP A 354 17.73 5.14 5.50
N PHE A 355 16.51 5.43 5.97
CA PHE A 355 15.53 4.41 6.34
C PHE A 355 15.27 3.41 5.20
N LEU A 356 15.10 3.86 3.95
CA LEU A 356 14.76 2.96 2.85
C LEU A 356 15.95 2.15 2.29
N ARG A 357 17.18 2.34 2.80
CA ARG A 357 18.37 1.57 2.37
C ARG A 357 18.62 1.64 0.85
N ILE A 358 18.33 2.78 0.23
CA ILE A 358 18.51 2.95 -1.22
C ILE A 358 19.97 2.72 -1.61
N GLY A 359 20.18 1.96 -2.69
CA GLY A 359 21.52 1.59 -3.15
C GLY A 359 22.22 0.50 -2.33
N GLN A 360 21.61 0.02 -1.24
CA GLN A 360 22.11 -1.12 -0.48
C GLN A 360 21.45 -2.41 -0.98
N PRO A 361 22.13 -3.58 -0.89
CA PRO A 361 21.49 -4.86 -1.11
C PRO A 361 20.28 -5.03 -0.18
N ALA A 362 19.21 -5.67 -0.65
CA ALA A 362 18.09 -6.05 0.21
C ALA A 362 18.63 -6.87 1.39
N ALA A 363 18.21 -6.53 2.62
CA ALA A 363 18.66 -7.22 3.82
C ALA A 363 18.24 -8.69 3.75
N ALA A 364 19.24 -9.56 3.63
CA ALA A 364 19.13 -11.00 3.46
C ALA A 364 19.17 -11.77 4.77
#